data_AF-A0A224A1F5-F1
#
_entry.id   AF-A0A224A1F5-F1
#
_cell.length_a   1.000
_cell.length_b   1.000
_cell.length_c   1.000
_cell.angle_alpha   90.00
_cell.angle_beta   90.00
_cell.angle_gamma   90.00
#
_symmetry.space_group_name_H-M   'P 1'
#
loop_
_entity.id
_entity.type
_entity.pdbx_description
1 polymer ?
#
loop_
_entity_poly.entity_id
_entity_poly.type
_entity_poly.pdbx_seq_one_letter_code
_entity_poly.pdbx_strand_id
1 'polypeptide(L)' 'YAAILFISLATSVWMLGFTSFFFSLMFFFTFTLFFLITRGVYPRLRYDLLMSLCWKIFLPISLCMLIYMSISLLT' A
#
# COMPACT_ATOMS: atom_id res chain seq x y z
N TYR A 1 -17.11 1.54 -1.99
CA TYR A 1 -16.52 0.28 -2.50
C TYR A 1 -15.67 0.50 -3.74
N ALA A 2 -16.11 1.32 -4.72
CA ALA A 2 -15.29 1.67 -5.88
C ALA A 2 -13.87 2.16 -5.52
N ALA A 3 -13.72 2.99 -4.47
CA ALA A 3 -12.41 3.41 -3.99
C ALA A 3 -11.52 2.24 -3.52
N ILE A 4 -12.07 1.21 -2.86
CA ILE A 4 -11.31 0.04 -2.41
C ILE A 4 -10.80 -0.75 -3.61
N LEU A 5 -11.65 -0.95 -4.62
CA LEU A 5 -11.26 -1.60 -5.88
C LEU A 5 -10.23 -0.78 -6.66
N PHE A 6 -10.36 0.54 -6.65
CA PHE A 6 -9.40 1.43 -7.30
C PHE A 6 -8.03 1.37 -6.63
N ILE A 7 -7.97 1.43 -5.29
CA ILE A 7 -6.71 1.31 -4.55
C ILE A 7 -6.05 -0.05 -4.80
N SER A 8 -6.81 -1.16 -4.81
CA SER A 8 -6.24 -2.49 -5.06
C SER A 8 -5.68 -2.65 -6.48
N LEU A 9 -6.25 -1.95 -7.46
CA LEU A 9 -5.72 -1.91 -8.83
C LEU A 9 -4.49 -1.01 -8.93
N ALA A 10 -4.51 0.15 -8.27
CA ALA A 10 -3.35 1.04 -8.22
C ALA A 10 -2.14 0.35 -7.57
N THR A 11 -2.34 -0.41 -6.49
CA THR A 11 -1.24 -1.15 -5.83
C THR A 11 -0.67 -2.26 -6.70
N SER A 12 -1.49 -3.00 -7.45
CA SER A 12 -0.99 -4.07 -8.32
C SER A 12 -0.20 -3.50 -9.51
N VAL A 13 -0.66 -2.40 -10.09
CA VAL A 13 -0.01 -1.79 -11.27
C VAL A 13 1.25 -1.01 -10.89
N TRP A 14 1.20 -0.15 -9.86
CA TRP A 14 2.32 0.72 -9.52
C TRP A 14 3.45 0.02 -8.76
N MET A 15 3.16 -0.94 -7.88
CA MET A 15 4.22 -1.57 -7.06
C MET A 15 4.80 -2.85 -7.67
N LEU A 16 3.96 -3.71 -8.26
CA LEU A 16 4.41 -5.02 -8.76
C LEU A 16 4.77 -4.99 -10.26
N GLY A 17 4.45 -3.90 -10.95
CA GLY A 17 4.80 -3.69 -12.35
C GLY A 17 4.00 -4.55 -13.33
N PHE A 18 4.02 -4.14 -14.60
CA PHE A 18 3.29 -4.82 -15.68
C PHE A 18 4.19 -5.84 -16.37
N THR A 19 4.51 -6.95 -15.70
CA THR A 19 5.29 -8.03 -16.34
C THR A 19 4.41 -8.85 -17.29
N SER A 20 3.15 -9.13 -16.92
CA SER A 20 2.15 -9.71 -17.80
C SER A 20 0.73 -9.43 -17.31
N PHE A 21 -0.23 -9.34 -18.25
CA PHE A 21 -1.63 -9.02 -17.94
C PHE A 21 -2.27 -10.02 -16.98
N PHE A 22 -2.05 -11.33 -17.20
CA PHE A 22 -2.56 -12.39 -16.33
C PHE A 22 -2.05 -12.28 -14.89
N PHE A 23 -0.77 -11.97 -14.71
CA PHE A 23 -0.19 -11.85 -13.39
C PHE A 23 -0.71 -10.61 -12.65
N SER A 24 -0.92 -9.50 -13.37
CA SER A 24 -1.53 -8.29 -12.82
C SER A 24 -2.97 -8.52 -12.32
N LEU A 25 -3.76 -9.33 -13.05
CA LEU A 25 -5.12 -9.71 -12.67
C LEU A 25 -5.12 -10.61 -11.43
N MET A 26 -4.23 -11.59 -11.37
CA MET A 26 -4.11 -12.47 -10.19
C MET A 26 -3.78 -11.66 -8.93
N PHE A 27 -2.85 -10.72 -9.02
CA PHE A 27 -2.53 -9.84 -7.90
C PHE A 27 -3.68 -8.91 -7.50
N PHE A 28 -4.42 -8.39 -8.47
CA PHE A 28 -5.62 -7.59 -8.16
C PHE A 28 -6.62 -8.40 -7.31
N PHE A 29 -6.89 -9.65 -7.68
CA PHE A 29 -7.77 -10.52 -6.88
C PHE A 29 -7.22 -10.81 -5.49
N THR A 30 -5.91 -11.05 -5.35
CA THR A 30 -5.33 -11.29 -4.02
C THR A 30 -5.40 -10.05 -3.13
N PHE A 31 -5.13 -8.85 -3.66
CA PHE A 31 -5.25 -7.61 -2.88
C PHE A 31 -6.70 -7.30 -2.46
N THR A 32 -7.67 -7.50 -3.35
CA THR A 32 -9.08 -7.29 -3.00
C THR A 32 -9.55 -8.24 -1.90
N LEU A 33 -9.16 -9.53 -1.96
CA LEU A 33 -9.42 -10.49 -0.90
C LEU A 33 -8.73 -10.10 0.41
N PHE A 34 -7.47 -9.65 0.34
CA PHE A 34 -6.75 -9.18 1.53
C PHE A 34 -7.44 -7.99 2.20
N PHE A 35 -7.91 -6.99 1.44
CA PHE A 35 -8.68 -5.87 1.99
C PHE A 35 -10.00 -6.32 2.65
N LEU A 36 -10.60 -7.41 2.16
CA LEU A 36 -11.83 -7.97 2.73
C LEU A 36 -11.54 -8.73 4.03
N ILE A 37 -10.45 -9.51 4.06
CA ILE A 37 -9.99 -10.25 5.24
C ILE A 37 -9.56 -9.29 6.36
N THR A 38 -8.76 -8.27 6.04
CA THR A 38 -8.29 -7.29 7.05
C THR A 38 -9.45 -6.59 7.76
N ARG A 39 -10.58 -6.36 7.07
CA ARG A 39 -11.78 -5.81 7.69
C ARG A 39 -12.47 -6.75 8.67
N GLY A 40 -12.32 -8.07 8.50
CA GLY A 40 -12.86 -9.07 9.41
C GLY A 40 -11.95 -9.39 10.59
N VAL A 41 -10.63 -9.26 10.41
CA VAL A 41 -9.62 -9.67 11.42
C VAL A 41 -9.29 -8.56 12.41
N TYR A 42 -9.23 -7.30 11.97
CA TYR A 42 -8.74 -6.22 12.82
C TYR A 42 -9.87 -5.41 13.48
N PRO A 43 -9.83 -5.21 14.81
CA PRO A 43 -10.75 -4.31 15.49
C PRO A 43 -10.47 -2.85 15.09
N ARG A 44 -11.51 -2.01 15.15
CA ARG A 44 -11.39 -0.58 14.77
C ARG A 44 -10.41 0.13 15.70
N LEU A 45 -9.34 0.68 15.13
CA LEU A 45 -8.39 1.55 15.82
C LEU A 45 -8.98 2.95 15.96
N ARG A 46 -8.85 3.56 17.15
CA ARG A 46 -9.27 4.95 17.39
C ARG A 46 -8.41 5.92 16.59
N TYR A 47 -9.02 7.03 16.15
CA TYR A 47 -8.38 8.04 15.29
C TYR A 47 -7.08 8.61 15.87
N ASP A 48 -7.03 8.82 17.19
CA ASP A 48 -5.84 9.36 17.88
C ASP A 48 -4.61 8.45 17.67
N LEU A 49 -4.83 7.13 17.78
CA LEU A 49 -3.77 6.15 17.58
C LEU A 49 -3.38 6.04 16.10
N LEU A 50 -4.37 6.02 15.19
CA LEU A 50 -4.12 5.98 13.74
C LEU A 50 -3.30 7.18 13.27
N MET A 51 -3.63 8.37 13.75
CA MET A 51 -2.91 9.59 13.44
C MET A 51 -1.48 9.51 13.99
N SER A 52 -1.31 9.11 15.25
CA SER A 52 0.02 8.97 15.84
C SER A 52 0.91 7.98 15.07
N LEU A 53 0.34 6.88 14.56
CA LEU A 53 1.05 5.88 13.76
C LEU A 53 1.48 6.46 12.41
N CYS A 54 0.59 7.20 11.75
CA CYS A 54 0.90 7.87 10.49
C CYS A 54 2.06 8.86 10.63
N TRP A 55 1.99 9.73 11.65
CA TRP A 55 2.97 10.80 11.84
C TRP A 55 4.31 10.32 12.40
N LYS A 56 4.30 9.36 13.31
CA LYS A 56 5.54 8.91 13.96
C LYS A 56 6.27 7.81 13.19
N ILE A 57 5.57 7.02 12.37
CA ILE A 57 6.15 5.83 11.74
C ILE A 57 6.11 5.95 10.22
N PHE A 58 4.92 6.08 9.62
CA PHE A 58 4.82 6.05 8.15
C PHE A 58 5.49 7.26 7.48
N LEU A 59 5.26 8.46 8.01
CA LEU A 59 5.84 9.69 7.45
C LEU A 59 7.38 9.67 7.44
N PRO A 60 8.09 9.48 8.58
CA PRO A 60 9.55 9.49 8.59
C PRO A 60 10.16 8.33 7.77
N ILE A 61 9.51 7.16 7.73
CA ILE A 61 9.97 6.03 6.90
C ILE A 61 9.88 6.37 5.41
N SER A 62 8.76 6.96 4.97
CA SER A 62 8.60 7.34 3.56
C SER A 62 9.62 8.39 3.12
N LEU A 63 9.92 9.37 3.97
CA LEU A 63 10.93 10.40 3.72
C LEU A 63 12.35 9.81 3.69
N CYS A 64 12.66 8.88 4.60
CA CYS A 64 13.96 8.20 4.62
C CYS A 64 14.19 7.40 3.33
N MET A 65 13.20 6.63 2.88
CA MET A 65 13.27 5.88 1.62
C MET A 65 13.43 6.80 0.41
N LEU A 66 12.73 7.94 0.39
CA LEU A 66 12.85 8.92 -0.69
C LEU A 66 14.28 9.49 -0.77
N ILE A 67 14.85 9.88 0.36
CA ILE A 67 16.22 10.41 0.43
C ILE A 67 17.21 9.32 0.01
N TYR A 68 17.06 8.09 0.49
CA TYR A 68 17.91 6.96 0.11
C TYR A 68 17.92 6.73 -1.40
N MET A 69 16.73 6.67 -2.02
CA MET A 69 16.61 6.50 -3.47
C MET A 69 17.22 7.67 -4.26
N SER A 70 17.09 8.90 -3.75
CA SER A 70 17.70 10.08 -4.41
C SER A 70 19.23 10.06 -4.38
N ILE A 71 19.82 9.58 -3.28
CA ILE A 71 21.28 9.44 -3.15
C ILE A 71 21.77 8.29 -4.03
N SER A 72 21.10 7.13 -4.01
CA SER A 72 21.49 5.98 -4.83
C SER A 72 21.40 6.24 -6.34
N LEU A 73 20.59 7.20 -6.75
CA LEU A 73 20.50 7.61 -8.16
C LEU A 73 21.66 8.56 -8.55
N LEU A 74 22.23 9.26 -7.57
CA LEU A 74 23.33 10.21 -7.78
C LEU A 74 24.70 9.53 -7.73
N THR A 75 24.84 8.43 -6.98
CA THR A 75 26.01 7.53 -6.97
C THR A 75 25.94 6.51 -8.08
#